data_AF-A0A5K7X4K1-F1
#
_entry.id   AF-A0A5K7X4K1-F1
#
_cell.length_a   1.000
_cell.length_b   1.000
_cell.length_c   1.000
_cell.angle_alpha   90.00
_cell.angle_beta   90.00
_cell.angle_gamma   90.00
#
_symmetry.space_group_name_H-M   'P 1'
#
loop_
_entity.id
_entity.type
_entity.pdbx_description
1 polymer ?
#
loop_
_entity_poly.entity_id
_entity_poly.type
_entity_poly.pdbx_seq_one_letter_code
_entity_poly.pdbx_strand_id
1 'polypeptide(L)'
;MKTHSCSQPTMMGALCTLVILATACLCASTDAATLVGYQSNGGHSISLFLKGGALNNGFNALSLKATSNAFANVNSGLAAGVPRPAGQAFTYRNRALELDPLDPDVPGVGKGWTILGPIINTTEVSFGGGPLGKKITTAGEPRGELFLANLYSGQLNGFSEFNATLTLVYGGDTVLTESLSVPLGGLPPLPEVPEPSSAALFMAAIVGGAIAQRKRAAVQTESAGRPAWISH
;
A
#
# COMPACT_ATOMS: atom_id res chain seq x y z
N MET A 1 16.03 80.46 21.97
CA MET A 1 15.12 80.12 20.85
C MET A 1 15.70 78.92 20.14
N LYS A 2 15.23 77.71 20.45
CA LYS A 2 14.22 76.95 19.69
C LYS A 2 14.70 76.59 18.27
N THR A 3 15.05 75.32 18.07
CA THR A 3 14.53 74.43 17.01
C THR A 3 15.24 73.07 17.10
N HIS A 4 14.62 72.12 17.82
CA HIS A 4 14.94 70.70 17.66
C HIS A 4 14.18 70.19 16.43
N SER A 5 14.91 69.80 15.40
CA SER A 5 14.38 69.13 14.22
C SER A 5 14.28 67.64 14.52
N CYS A 6 13.05 67.12 14.56
CA CYS A 6 12.74 65.70 14.70
C CYS A 6 12.42 65.17 13.30
N SER A 7 13.31 64.36 12.74
CA SER A 7 13.07 63.64 11.49
C SER A 7 12.44 62.28 11.79
N GLN A 8 11.18 62.11 11.40
CA GLN A 8 10.58 60.78 11.28
C GLN A 8 10.92 60.19 9.91
N PRO A 9 11.52 59.00 9.82
CA PRO A 9 11.48 58.21 8.60
C PRO A 9 10.12 57.50 8.49
N THR A 10 9.42 57.86 7.42
CA THR A 10 8.25 57.19 6.85
C THR A 10 8.54 55.70 6.58
N MET A 11 8.01 54.80 7.42
CA MET A 11 7.79 53.40 7.05
C MET A 11 6.46 53.28 6.31
N MET A 12 6.46 53.54 5.00
CA MET A 12 5.33 53.31 4.13
C MET A 12 5.83 52.55 2.90
N GLY A 13 5.90 51.22 3.01
CA GLY A 13 6.39 50.40 1.91
C GLY A 13 6.63 48.94 2.28
N ALA A 14 5.65 48.24 2.83
CA ALA A 14 5.78 46.80 3.07
C ALA A 14 4.44 46.05 3.23
N LEU A 15 3.39 46.42 2.49
CA LEU A 15 2.07 45.78 2.71
C LEU A 15 1.20 45.48 1.48
N CYS A 16 1.73 45.59 0.26
CA CYS A 16 0.96 45.26 -0.95
C CYS A 16 1.52 44.12 -1.81
N THR A 17 2.55 43.40 -1.35
CA THR A 17 3.20 42.33 -2.12
C THR A 17 3.19 40.96 -1.41
N LEU A 18 2.23 40.73 -0.50
CA LEU A 18 2.09 39.44 0.19
C LEU A 18 0.70 38.79 0.11
N VAL A 19 -0.16 39.24 -0.82
CA VAL A 19 -1.51 38.67 -0.99
C VAL A 19 -1.69 37.96 -2.34
N ILE A 20 -0.83 38.20 -3.32
CA ILE A 20 -0.95 37.54 -4.64
C ILE A 20 -0.27 36.15 -4.66
N LEU A 21 0.64 35.85 -3.72
CA LEU A 21 1.28 34.53 -3.61
C LEU A 21 0.52 33.51 -2.73
N ALA A 22 -0.62 33.90 -2.15
CA ALA A 22 -1.48 32.99 -1.37
C ALA A 22 -2.64 32.40 -2.20
N THR A 23 -2.83 32.89 -3.44
CA THR A 23 -3.94 32.47 -4.32
C THR A 23 -3.47 31.71 -5.55
N ALA A 24 -2.23 31.20 -5.55
CA ALA A 24 -1.93 29.95 -6.25
C ALA A 24 -2.51 28.81 -5.41
N CYS A 25 -3.84 28.84 -5.28
CA CYS A 25 -4.64 27.79 -4.70
C CYS A 25 -4.25 26.53 -5.47
N LEU A 26 -3.54 25.65 -4.77
CA LEU A 26 -3.20 24.32 -5.20
C LEU A 26 -4.50 23.66 -5.69
N CYS A 27 -4.78 23.78 -6.98
CA CYS A 27 -5.54 22.78 -7.69
C CYS A 27 -4.62 21.56 -7.74
N ALA A 28 -4.42 20.93 -6.58
CA ALA A 28 -3.99 19.55 -6.55
C ALA A 28 -5.07 18.84 -7.35
N SER A 29 -4.75 18.43 -8.59
CA SER A 29 -5.60 17.53 -9.33
C SER A 29 -5.88 16.37 -8.39
N THR A 30 -7.13 16.24 -7.95
CA THR A 30 -7.57 15.07 -7.24
C THR A 30 -7.52 13.95 -8.26
N ASP A 31 -6.35 13.30 -8.36
CA ASP A 31 -6.16 12.16 -9.23
C ASP A 31 -7.30 11.18 -8.97
N ALA A 32 -8.04 10.81 -10.01
CA ALA A 32 -9.02 9.74 -9.91
C ALA A 32 -8.33 8.45 -9.41
N ALA A 33 -9.11 7.51 -8.87
CA ALA A 33 -8.54 6.20 -8.61
C ALA A 33 -8.11 5.57 -9.94
N THR A 34 -6.97 4.88 -9.96
CA THR A 34 -6.44 4.29 -11.19
C THR A 34 -5.90 2.89 -10.96
N LEU A 35 -6.06 2.03 -11.97
CA LEU A 35 -5.36 0.77 -12.09
C LEU A 35 -3.98 1.04 -12.71
N VAL A 36 -2.93 0.74 -11.96
CA VAL A 36 -1.54 0.95 -12.38
C VAL A 36 -0.86 -0.40 -12.59
N GLY A 37 -0.13 -0.53 -13.69
CA GLY A 37 0.69 -1.70 -13.98
C GLY A 37 2.16 -1.32 -14.06
N TYR A 38 3.03 -2.19 -13.54
CA TYR A 38 4.47 -2.08 -13.74
C TYR A 38 5.03 -3.37 -14.30
N GLN A 39 6.04 -3.24 -15.16
CA GLN A 39 6.78 -4.38 -15.68
C GLN A 39 8.05 -4.68 -14.87
N SER A 40 8.39 -5.95 -14.73
CA SER A 40 9.69 -6.40 -14.23
C SER A 40 10.14 -7.65 -14.98
N ASN A 41 11.32 -8.19 -14.64
CA ASN A 41 11.89 -9.38 -15.28
C ASN A 41 11.97 -9.25 -16.80
N GLY A 42 12.45 -8.11 -17.32
CA GLY A 42 12.56 -7.89 -18.77
C GLY A 42 11.22 -7.89 -19.52
N GLY A 43 10.11 -7.54 -18.85
CA GLY A 43 8.76 -7.52 -19.46
C GLY A 43 7.99 -8.83 -19.32
N HIS A 44 8.56 -9.83 -18.64
CA HIS A 44 7.88 -11.11 -18.38
C HIS A 44 6.95 -11.06 -17.18
N SER A 45 7.01 -10.03 -16.35
CA SER A 45 6.16 -9.90 -15.18
C SER A 45 5.42 -8.57 -15.18
N ILE A 46 4.13 -8.60 -14.88
CA ILE A 46 3.29 -7.42 -14.67
C ILE A 46 2.78 -7.44 -13.24
N SER A 47 3.09 -6.41 -12.47
CA SER A 47 2.52 -6.17 -11.14
C SER A 47 1.43 -5.13 -11.22
N LEU A 48 0.25 -5.46 -10.71
CA LEU A 48 -0.94 -4.61 -10.73
C LEU A 48 -1.18 -3.98 -9.36
N PHE A 49 -1.48 -2.68 -9.38
CA PHE A 49 -1.72 -1.87 -8.20
C PHE A 49 -2.97 -1.01 -8.37
N LEU A 50 -3.64 -0.72 -7.27
CA LEU A 50 -4.68 0.30 -7.18
C LEU A 50 -4.08 1.55 -6.53
N LYS A 51 -4.15 2.69 -7.22
CA LYS A 51 -3.97 4.01 -6.61
C LYS A 51 -5.34 4.58 -6.29
N GLY A 52 -5.67 4.76 -5.01
CA GLY A 52 -7.01 5.16 -4.58
C GLY A 52 -7.37 6.61 -4.90
N GLY A 53 -6.38 7.51 -4.98
CA GLY A 53 -6.58 8.91 -5.35
C GLY A 53 -7.70 9.60 -4.57
N ALA A 54 -8.59 10.28 -5.29
CA ALA A 54 -9.79 10.95 -4.80
C ALA A 54 -10.85 10.00 -4.23
N LEU A 55 -10.80 8.71 -4.55
CA LEU A 55 -11.74 7.70 -4.06
C LEU A 55 -11.23 6.95 -2.83
N ASN A 56 -10.12 7.38 -2.21
CA ASN A 56 -9.74 6.85 -0.89
C ASN A 56 -10.90 6.98 0.10
N ASN A 57 -11.30 5.88 0.74
CA ASN A 57 -12.52 5.78 1.56
C ASN A 57 -13.85 6.02 0.82
N GLY A 58 -13.85 5.92 -0.51
CA GLY A 58 -15.04 6.02 -1.37
C GLY A 58 -15.65 4.68 -1.77
N PHE A 59 -14.95 3.58 -1.52
CA PHE A 59 -15.37 2.21 -1.89
C PHE A 59 -15.05 1.24 -0.75
N ASN A 60 -15.75 0.10 -0.69
CA ASN A 60 -15.59 -0.92 0.33
C ASN A 60 -15.30 -2.32 -0.24
N ALA A 61 -15.35 -2.47 -1.56
CA ALA A 61 -14.92 -3.68 -2.25
C ALA A 61 -14.28 -3.33 -3.60
N LEU A 62 -13.52 -4.27 -4.14
CA LEU A 62 -13.02 -4.23 -5.50
C LEU A 62 -13.15 -5.59 -6.18
N SER A 63 -13.11 -5.59 -7.50
CA SER A 63 -12.96 -6.78 -8.32
C SER A 63 -11.86 -6.55 -9.34
N LEU A 64 -10.88 -7.44 -9.39
CA LEU A 64 -9.84 -7.46 -10.41
C LEU A 64 -10.08 -8.65 -11.32
N LYS A 65 -9.98 -8.42 -12.63
CA LYS A 65 -9.89 -9.47 -13.64
C LYS A 65 -8.74 -9.16 -14.58
N ALA A 66 -7.79 -10.07 -14.70
CA ALA A 66 -6.68 -9.99 -15.62
C ALA A 66 -6.69 -11.22 -16.54
N THR A 67 -6.57 -10.99 -17.84
CA THR A 67 -6.58 -12.04 -18.87
C THR A 67 -5.36 -11.94 -19.77
N SER A 68 -4.82 -13.09 -20.13
CA SER A 68 -3.74 -13.24 -21.10
C SER A 68 -3.84 -14.62 -21.76
N ASN A 69 -2.97 -14.90 -22.74
CA ASN A 69 -2.93 -16.18 -23.43
C ASN A 69 -2.05 -17.24 -22.73
N ALA A 70 -1.13 -16.85 -21.85
CA ALA A 70 -0.19 -17.79 -21.23
C ALA A 70 0.44 -17.31 -19.90
N PHE A 71 -0.36 -17.14 -18.85
CA PHE A 71 0.18 -17.02 -17.50
C PHE A 71 0.93 -18.31 -17.11
N ALA A 72 2.14 -18.14 -16.61
CA ALA A 72 3.01 -19.21 -16.16
C ALA A 72 3.10 -19.26 -14.63
N ASN A 73 3.54 -20.40 -14.11
CA ASN A 73 3.73 -20.65 -12.68
C ASN A 73 2.49 -20.36 -11.81
N VAL A 74 1.30 -20.59 -12.36
CA VAL A 74 0.01 -20.33 -11.72
C VAL A 74 -0.21 -21.16 -10.45
N ASN A 75 0.37 -22.37 -10.40
CA ASN A 75 0.29 -23.26 -9.24
C ASN A 75 1.28 -22.91 -8.13
N SER A 76 2.36 -22.21 -8.45
CA SER A 76 3.38 -21.82 -7.49
C SER A 76 2.88 -20.75 -6.51
N GLY A 77 1.79 -20.05 -6.85
CA GLY A 77 1.08 -19.12 -5.97
C GLY A 77 -0.10 -19.71 -5.20
N LEU A 78 -0.48 -20.97 -5.45
CA LEU A 78 -1.63 -21.64 -4.86
C LEU A 78 -1.30 -22.47 -3.61
N ALA A 79 -0.07 -22.98 -3.49
CA ALA A 79 0.40 -23.57 -2.24
C ALA A 79 0.36 -22.53 -1.12
N ALA A 80 0.10 -22.93 0.13
CA ALA A 80 -0.04 -22.12 1.35
C ALA A 80 1.21 -21.29 1.69
N GLY A 81 1.63 -20.45 0.75
CA GLY A 81 2.89 -19.75 0.71
C GLY A 81 2.70 -18.33 1.22
N VAL A 82 3.65 -17.95 2.06
CA VAL A 82 3.89 -16.60 2.56
C VAL A 82 3.62 -15.55 1.48
N PRO A 83 2.95 -14.43 1.80
CA PRO A 83 2.83 -13.28 0.89
C PRO A 83 4.16 -12.93 0.24
N ARG A 84 4.12 -12.65 -1.06
CA ARG A 84 5.32 -12.33 -1.84
C ARG A 84 5.29 -10.87 -2.29
N PRO A 85 6.46 -10.25 -2.50
CA PRO A 85 6.53 -8.90 -3.06
C PRO A 85 6.21 -8.90 -4.57
N ALA A 86 5.85 -7.73 -5.07
CA ALA A 86 5.66 -7.47 -6.49
C ALA A 86 6.93 -7.78 -7.31
N GLY A 87 6.74 -8.11 -8.58
CA GLY A 87 7.82 -8.29 -9.56
C GLY A 87 8.53 -9.65 -9.55
N GLN A 88 8.05 -10.62 -8.76
CA GLN A 88 8.59 -11.98 -8.73
C GLN A 88 8.17 -12.81 -9.97
N ALA A 89 8.92 -13.84 -10.34
CA ALA A 89 8.66 -14.66 -11.54
C ALA A 89 7.53 -15.71 -11.36
N PHE A 90 6.39 -15.30 -10.80
CA PHE A 90 5.26 -16.17 -10.47
C PHE A 90 3.92 -15.45 -10.65
N THR A 91 2.89 -16.17 -11.10
CA THR A 91 1.52 -15.65 -11.19
C THR A 91 0.77 -15.89 -9.88
N TYR A 92 0.32 -14.83 -9.21
CA TYR A 92 -0.44 -14.92 -7.96
C TYR A 92 -1.24 -13.63 -7.67
N ARG A 93 -2.34 -13.78 -6.94
CA ARG A 93 -3.05 -12.67 -6.28
C ARG A 93 -2.38 -12.32 -4.96
N ASN A 94 -2.39 -11.05 -4.56
CA ASN A 94 -1.80 -10.63 -3.29
C ASN A 94 -2.51 -11.31 -2.09
N ARG A 95 -1.87 -12.35 -1.53
CA ARG A 95 -2.38 -13.12 -0.38
C ARG A 95 -2.42 -12.32 0.91
N ALA A 96 -1.67 -11.21 1.01
CA ALA A 96 -1.73 -10.33 2.17
C ALA A 96 -3.12 -9.69 2.33
N LEU A 97 -3.95 -9.66 1.27
CA LEU A 97 -5.30 -9.12 1.36
C LEU A 97 -6.17 -9.93 2.33
N GLU A 98 -6.28 -11.25 2.21
CA GLU A 98 -7.11 -12.08 3.11
C GLU A 98 -6.41 -12.65 4.33
N LEU A 99 -5.08 -12.56 4.40
CA LEU A 99 -4.35 -13.05 5.56
C LEU A 99 -4.83 -12.32 6.83
N ASP A 100 -4.95 -13.04 7.94
CA ASP A 100 -5.34 -12.46 9.22
C ASP A 100 -4.26 -11.45 9.67
N PRO A 101 -4.61 -10.17 9.93
CA PRO A 101 -3.65 -9.21 10.47
C PRO A 101 -3.03 -9.65 11.81
N LEU A 102 -3.71 -10.53 12.56
CA LEU A 102 -3.30 -11.06 13.84
C LEU A 102 -2.65 -12.46 13.75
N ASP A 103 -2.40 -12.96 12.55
CA ASP A 103 -1.72 -14.24 12.34
C ASP A 103 -0.38 -14.26 13.10
N PRO A 104 -0.16 -15.22 14.03
CA PRO A 104 1.05 -15.27 14.85
C PRO A 104 2.32 -15.58 14.04
N ASP A 105 2.20 -16.23 12.88
CA ASP A 105 3.34 -16.61 12.04
C ASP A 105 3.81 -15.46 11.14
N VAL A 106 2.91 -14.52 10.82
CA VAL A 106 3.15 -13.37 9.93
C VAL A 106 2.44 -12.09 10.44
N PRO A 107 2.74 -11.64 11.67
CA PRO A 107 2.00 -10.56 12.31
C PRO A 107 2.17 -9.23 11.57
N GLY A 108 1.05 -8.53 11.35
CA GLY A 108 1.03 -7.21 10.69
C GLY A 108 1.17 -7.23 9.17
N VAL A 109 1.26 -8.41 8.54
CA VAL A 109 1.29 -8.53 7.06
C VAL A 109 -0.11 -8.54 6.47
N GLY A 110 -1.04 -9.25 7.13
CA GLY A 110 -2.40 -9.45 6.64
C GLY A 110 -3.28 -8.20 6.74
N LYS A 111 -4.28 -8.09 5.84
CA LYS A 111 -5.31 -7.05 5.86
C LYS A 111 -6.69 -7.56 6.28
N GLY A 112 -6.89 -8.87 6.37
CA GLY A 112 -8.13 -9.50 6.85
C GLY A 112 -9.35 -9.26 5.95
N TRP A 113 -9.15 -9.19 4.64
CA TRP A 113 -10.23 -9.05 3.67
C TRP A 113 -10.95 -10.37 3.43
N THR A 114 -12.23 -10.30 3.10
CA THR A 114 -12.95 -11.43 2.53
C THR A 114 -12.77 -11.42 1.02
N ILE A 115 -12.13 -12.46 0.49
CA ILE A 115 -11.93 -12.66 -0.95
C ILE A 115 -12.90 -13.70 -1.47
N LEU A 116 -13.57 -13.39 -2.58
CA LEU A 116 -14.63 -14.17 -3.21
C LEU A 116 -14.20 -14.64 -4.59
N GLY A 117 -14.51 -15.91 -4.88
CA GLY A 117 -14.35 -16.53 -6.20
C GLY A 117 -12.99 -16.32 -6.88
N PRO A 118 -11.85 -16.57 -6.20
CA PRO A 118 -10.55 -16.41 -6.85
C PRO A 118 -10.38 -17.46 -7.96
N ILE A 119 -10.09 -17.00 -9.17
CA ILE A 119 -9.69 -17.81 -10.31
C ILE A 119 -8.23 -17.50 -10.60
N ILE A 120 -7.39 -18.53 -10.66
CA ILE A 120 -5.98 -18.41 -11.05
C ILE A 120 -5.68 -19.60 -11.96
N ASN A 121 -5.59 -19.34 -13.26
CA ASN A 121 -5.22 -20.33 -14.26
C ASN A 121 -4.33 -19.67 -15.34
N THR A 122 -4.03 -20.42 -16.40
CA THR A 122 -3.10 -19.97 -17.45
C THR A 122 -3.63 -18.83 -18.33
N THR A 123 -4.91 -18.50 -18.27
CA THR A 123 -5.52 -17.46 -19.10
C THR A 123 -6.21 -16.36 -18.30
N GLU A 124 -6.50 -16.60 -17.03
CA GLU A 124 -7.27 -15.71 -16.17
C GLU A 124 -6.75 -15.71 -14.74
N VAL A 125 -6.59 -14.50 -14.20
CA VAL A 125 -6.47 -14.22 -12.78
C VAL A 125 -7.57 -13.25 -12.39
N SER A 126 -8.54 -13.69 -11.61
CA SER A 126 -9.63 -12.84 -11.14
C SER A 126 -9.93 -13.08 -9.68
N PHE A 127 -10.37 -12.04 -8.98
CA PHE A 127 -10.90 -12.13 -7.63
C PHE A 127 -11.66 -10.85 -7.29
N GLY A 128 -12.63 -10.96 -6.39
CA GLY A 128 -13.28 -9.80 -5.78
C GLY A 128 -13.20 -9.87 -4.26
N GLY A 129 -13.36 -8.73 -3.60
CA GLY A 129 -13.39 -8.72 -2.14
C GLY A 129 -13.13 -7.36 -1.52
N GLY A 130 -13.12 -7.35 -0.19
CA GLY A 130 -12.92 -6.16 0.61
C GLY A 130 -12.97 -6.46 2.11
N PRO A 131 -12.64 -5.46 2.95
CA PRO A 131 -12.74 -5.59 4.40
C PRO A 131 -14.21 -5.48 4.85
N LEU A 132 -14.62 -6.34 5.79
CA LEU A 132 -15.98 -6.31 6.32
C LEU A 132 -16.23 -5.05 7.17
N GLY A 133 -17.31 -4.33 6.87
CA GLY A 133 -17.75 -3.15 7.63
C GLY A 133 -16.79 -1.96 7.56
N LYS A 134 -15.80 -1.98 6.67
CA LYS A 134 -14.78 -0.93 6.53
C LYS A 134 -14.69 -0.47 5.09
N LYS A 135 -14.08 0.70 4.89
CA LYS A 135 -13.77 1.23 3.57
C LYS A 135 -12.31 0.93 3.23
N ILE A 136 -12.01 0.93 1.94
CA ILE A 136 -10.64 0.72 1.43
C ILE A 136 -9.97 2.08 1.26
N THR A 137 -8.71 2.16 1.66
CA THR A 137 -7.82 3.30 1.42
C THR A 137 -6.46 2.76 1.02
N THR A 138 -5.81 3.42 0.07
CA THR A 138 -4.45 3.12 -0.37
C THR A 138 -3.43 4.06 0.24
N ALA A 139 -3.87 5.07 1.02
CA ALA A 139 -2.99 6.10 1.57
C ALA A 139 -1.91 5.56 2.52
N GLY A 140 -2.18 4.44 3.20
CA GLY A 140 -1.22 3.76 4.07
C GLY A 140 -0.31 2.75 3.36
N GLU A 141 -0.51 2.54 2.06
CA GLU A 141 0.30 1.60 1.28
C GLU A 141 1.60 2.25 0.82
N PRO A 142 2.66 1.46 0.56
CA PRO A 142 3.86 1.97 -0.09
C PRO A 142 3.49 2.76 -1.35
N ARG A 143 3.96 4.02 -1.42
CA ARG A 143 3.70 4.96 -2.53
C ARG A 143 2.22 5.32 -2.75
N GLY A 144 1.34 5.01 -1.80
CA GLY A 144 -0.10 5.21 -1.96
C GLY A 144 -0.76 4.20 -2.92
N GLU A 145 -0.08 3.08 -3.20
CA GLU A 145 -0.46 2.09 -4.20
C GLU A 145 -0.69 0.71 -3.54
N LEU A 146 -1.93 0.23 -3.56
CA LEU A 146 -2.29 -1.09 -3.05
C LEU A 146 -1.91 -2.17 -4.06
N PHE A 147 -0.97 -3.04 -3.71
CA PHE A 147 -0.62 -4.19 -4.54
C PHE A 147 -1.77 -5.21 -4.61
N LEU A 148 -2.14 -5.62 -5.83
CA LEU A 148 -3.29 -6.50 -6.08
C LEU A 148 -2.87 -7.89 -6.56
N ALA A 149 -1.98 -7.96 -7.54
CA ALA A 149 -1.58 -9.22 -8.15
C ALA A 149 -0.25 -9.06 -8.90
N ASN A 150 0.49 -10.16 -9.04
CA ASN A 150 1.60 -10.25 -9.96
C ASN A 150 1.32 -11.35 -10.97
N LEU A 151 1.62 -11.08 -12.23
CA LEU A 151 1.31 -11.94 -13.35
C LEU A 151 2.60 -12.20 -14.11
N TYR A 152 2.89 -13.46 -14.41
CA TYR A 152 4.12 -13.86 -15.06
C TYR A 152 3.85 -14.58 -16.37
N SER A 153 4.56 -14.22 -17.44
CA SER A 153 4.54 -14.89 -18.73
C SER A 153 5.81 -15.72 -18.91
N GLY A 154 5.63 -17.00 -19.20
CA GLY A 154 6.71 -17.91 -19.58
C GLY A 154 7.11 -17.81 -21.06
N GLN A 155 6.43 -16.97 -21.85
CA GLN A 155 6.76 -16.79 -23.27
C GLN A 155 8.07 -16.00 -23.41
N LEU A 156 8.88 -16.32 -24.42
CA LEU A 156 10.20 -15.70 -24.66
C LEU A 156 10.15 -14.17 -24.84
N ASN A 157 9.03 -13.63 -25.33
CA ASN A 157 8.87 -12.20 -25.58
C ASN A 157 7.95 -11.52 -24.53
N GLY A 158 7.77 -12.13 -23.36
CA GLY A 158 6.89 -11.60 -22.31
C GLY A 158 5.39 -11.71 -22.68
N PHE A 159 4.62 -10.68 -22.40
CA PHE A 159 3.17 -10.65 -22.71
C PHE A 159 2.92 -10.20 -24.15
N SER A 160 2.30 -11.07 -24.95
CA SER A 160 1.84 -10.72 -26.30
C SER A 160 0.47 -10.03 -26.29
N GLU A 161 -0.42 -10.46 -25.41
CA GLU A 161 -1.72 -9.86 -25.16
C GLU A 161 -1.97 -9.81 -23.65
N PHE A 162 -2.39 -8.64 -23.16
CA PHE A 162 -2.72 -8.45 -21.77
C PHE A 162 -3.83 -7.42 -21.59
N ASN A 163 -4.87 -7.82 -20.87
CA ASN A 163 -5.94 -6.93 -20.42
C ASN A 163 -6.16 -7.14 -18.92
N ALA A 164 -6.29 -6.06 -18.17
CA ALA A 164 -6.77 -6.08 -16.81
C ALA A 164 -7.88 -5.05 -16.62
N THR A 165 -8.93 -5.44 -15.92
CA THR A 165 -10.05 -4.57 -15.53
C THR A 165 -10.15 -4.56 -14.01
N LEU A 166 -10.22 -3.37 -13.43
CA LEU A 166 -10.47 -3.14 -12.02
C LEU A 166 -11.81 -2.43 -11.85
N THR A 167 -12.69 -3.02 -11.05
CA THR A 167 -13.97 -2.41 -10.67
C THR A 167 -13.95 -2.10 -9.19
N LEU A 168 -14.26 -0.86 -8.82
CA LEU A 168 -14.43 -0.42 -7.43
C LEU A 168 -15.92 -0.39 -7.09
N VAL A 169 -16.27 -0.91 -5.92
CA VAL A 169 -17.67 -1.09 -5.50
C VAL A 169 -17.89 -0.46 -4.12
N TYR A 170 -19.05 0.18 -3.95
CA TYR A 170 -19.54 0.63 -2.66
C TYR A 170 -20.91 0.02 -2.38
N GLY A 171 -20.95 -0.92 -1.43
CA GLY A 171 -22.16 -1.71 -1.17
C GLY A 171 -22.43 -2.65 -2.34
N GLY A 172 -23.43 -2.34 -3.16
CA GLY A 172 -23.75 -3.08 -4.40
C GLY A 172 -23.47 -2.30 -5.69
N ASP A 173 -23.11 -1.02 -5.58
CA ASP A 173 -22.99 -0.14 -6.74
C ASP A 173 -21.54 -0.04 -7.23
N THR A 174 -21.37 -0.03 -8.54
CA THR A 174 -20.07 0.24 -9.17
C THR A 174 -19.77 1.73 -9.09
N VAL A 175 -18.65 2.07 -8.43
CA VAL A 175 -18.17 3.46 -8.31
C VAL A 175 -17.27 3.82 -9.48
N LEU A 176 -16.42 2.88 -9.91
CA LEU A 176 -15.46 3.08 -10.99
C LEU A 176 -15.15 1.74 -11.67
N THR A 177 -14.93 1.78 -12.99
CA THR A 177 -14.29 0.70 -13.72
C THR A 177 -13.13 1.27 -14.53
N GLU A 178 -11.94 0.70 -14.34
CA GLU A 178 -10.72 1.07 -15.03
C GLU A 178 -10.19 -0.13 -15.80
N SER A 179 -9.58 0.12 -16.96
CA SER A 179 -9.01 -0.93 -17.80
C SER A 179 -7.59 -0.58 -18.20
N LEU A 180 -6.68 -1.53 -18.00
CA LEU A 180 -5.31 -1.48 -18.45
C LEU A 180 -5.14 -2.49 -19.58
N SER A 181 -4.90 -1.99 -20.78
CA SER A 181 -4.50 -2.80 -21.93
C SER A 181 -3.12 -2.34 -22.37
N VAL A 182 -2.19 -3.27 -22.52
CA VAL A 182 -0.79 -2.94 -22.79
C VAL A 182 -0.41 -3.49 -24.16
N PRO A 183 -0.10 -2.64 -25.16
CA PRO A 183 0.66 -3.07 -26.32
C PRO A 183 2.14 -3.27 -25.93
N LEU A 184 2.80 -4.25 -26.56
CA LEU A 184 4.19 -4.69 -26.36
C LEU A 184 5.14 -3.55 -25.92
N GLY A 185 5.49 -3.51 -24.63
CA GLY A 185 6.52 -2.62 -24.07
C GLY A 185 6.04 -1.30 -23.42
N GLY A 186 4.73 -1.05 -23.34
CA GLY A 186 4.19 0.24 -22.88
C GLY A 186 4.19 0.52 -21.36
N LEU A 187 4.51 -0.45 -20.50
CA LEU A 187 4.46 -0.23 -19.04
C LEU A 187 5.78 0.33 -18.48
N PRO A 188 5.75 1.21 -17.48
CA PRO A 188 6.95 1.60 -16.76
C PRO A 188 7.56 0.43 -15.97
N PRO A 189 8.88 0.41 -15.75
CA PRO A 189 9.51 -0.58 -14.88
C PRO A 189 8.99 -0.44 -13.45
N LEU A 190 8.91 -1.55 -12.71
CA LEU A 190 8.56 -1.55 -11.28
C LEU A 190 9.58 -0.69 -10.53
N PRO A 191 9.13 0.40 -9.87
CA PRO A 191 10.04 1.25 -9.13
C PRO A 191 10.68 0.44 -8.01
N GLU A 192 11.99 0.60 -7.84
CA GLU A 192 12.70 0.06 -6.71
C GLU A 192 12.07 0.67 -5.45
N VAL A 193 11.34 -0.16 -4.70
CA VAL A 193 10.93 0.23 -3.36
C VAL A 193 12.22 0.25 -2.55
N PRO A 194 12.61 1.39 -1.93
CA PRO A 194 13.70 1.41 -0.98
C PRO A 194 13.37 0.32 0.05
N GLU A 195 14.15 -0.74 0.06
CA GLU A 195 13.87 -1.91 0.84
C GLU A 195 13.46 -1.52 2.27
N PRO A 196 12.25 -1.88 2.76
CA PRO A 196 11.93 -1.72 4.18
C PRO A 196 12.74 -2.69 5.06
N SER A 197 13.69 -3.44 4.49
CA SER A 197 14.41 -4.57 5.06
C SER A 197 15.37 -4.23 6.21
N SER A 198 15.62 -2.97 6.53
CA SER A 198 16.53 -2.63 7.65
C SER A 198 15.92 -1.64 8.64
N ALA A 199 15.29 -0.54 8.22
CA ALA A 199 14.78 0.43 9.19
C ALA A 199 13.58 -0.09 10.02
N ALA A 200 12.62 -0.79 9.41
CA ALA A 200 11.44 -1.29 10.11
C ALA A 200 11.74 -2.50 11.00
N LEU A 201 12.61 -3.42 10.54
CA LEU A 201 13.11 -4.55 11.34
C LEU A 201 13.98 -4.07 12.52
N PHE A 202 14.80 -3.03 12.34
CA PHE A 202 15.60 -2.45 13.43
C PHE A 202 14.72 -1.71 14.44
N MET A 203 13.70 -0.97 14.00
CA MET A 203 12.77 -0.29 14.89
C MET A 203 11.86 -1.27 15.66
N ALA A 204 11.39 -2.35 15.02
CA ALA A 204 10.67 -3.42 15.72
C ALA A 204 11.55 -4.13 16.76
N ALA A 205 12.84 -4.36 16.45
CA ALA A 205 13.79 -4.93 17.41
C ALA A 205 14.10 -3.99 18.59
N ILE A 206 14.23 -2.68 18.37
CA ILE A 206 14.44 -1.68 19.43
C ILE A 206 13.20 -1.56 20.33
N VAL A 207 12.01 -1.46 19.75
CA VAL A 207 10.77 -1.32 20.52
C VAL A 207 10.42 -2.62 21.25
N GLY A 208 10.63 -3.79 20.62
CA GLY A 208 10.50 -5.10 21.25
C GLY A 208 11.47 -5.30 22.41
N GLY A 209 12.74 -4.87 22.25
CA GLY A 209 13.75 -4.90 23.31
C GLY A 209 13.39 -3.99 24.50
N ALA A 210 12.90 -2.78 24.25
CA ALA A 210 12.49 -1.84 25.30
C ALA A 210 11.27 -2.35 26.10
N ILE A 211 10.31 -3.02 25.45
CA ILE A 211 9.15 -3.61 26.12
C ILE A 211 9.55 -4.85 26.93
N ALA A 212 10.44 -5.70 26.41
CA ALA A 212 10.95 -6.87 27.13
C ALA A 212 11.79 -6.49 28.36
N GLN A 213 12.59 -5.43 28.28
CA GLN A 213 13.38 -4.94 29.42
C GLN A 213 12.50 -4.33 30.52
N ARG A 214 11.43 -3.60 30.18
CA ARG A 214 10.48 -3.08 31.19
C ARG A 214 9.79 -4.19 31.99
N LYS A 215 9.43 -5.31 31.34
CA LYS A 215 8.80 -6.44 32.04
C LYS A 215 9.76 -7.14 33.01
N ARG A 216 11.05 -7.28 32.66
CA ARG A 216 12.06 -7.86 33.58
C ARG A 216 12.34 -6.98 34.80
N ALA A 217 12.38 -5.66 34.62
CA ALA A 217 12.56 -4.73 35.74
C ALA A 217 11.38 -4.76 36.72
N ALA A 218 10.15 -4.87 36.24
CA ALA A 218 8.94 -4.95 37.08
C ALA A 218 8.84 -6.27 37.87
N VAL A 219 9.30 -7.39 37.29
CA VAL A 219 9.29 -8.70 37.97
C VAL A 219 10.38 -8.78 39.05
N GLN A 220 11.52 -8.10 38.87
CA GLN A 220 12.59 -8.10 39.88
C GLN A 220 12.28 -7.23 41.10
N THR A 221 11.50 -6.15 40.97
CA THR A 221 11.06 -5.34 42.12
C THR A 221 10.00 -6.03 42.98
N GLU A 222 9.18 -6.92 42.40
CA GLU A 222 8.17 -7.67 43.15
C GLU A 222 8.76 -8.82 43.98
N SER A 223 9.89 -9.39 43.53
CA SER A 223 10.62 -10.43 44.26
C SER A 223 11.39 -9.92 45.49
N ALA A 224 11.68 -8.62 45.58
CA ALA A 224 12.49 -8.06 46.66
C ALA A 224 11.66 -7.56 47.87
N GLY A 225 10.32 -7.58 47.77
CA GLY A 225 9.43 -6.92 48.73
C GLY A 225 8.53 -7.84 49.57
N ARG A 226 8.72 -9.17 49.56
CA ARG A 226 7.90 -10.07 50.40
C ARG A 226 8.56 -10.32 51.77
N PRO A 227 8.11 -9.68 52.86
CA PRO A 227 8.57 -10.03 54.20
C PRO A 227 8.13 -11.44 54.56
N ALA A 228 9.10 -12.26 54.93
CA ALA A 228 8.92 -13.65 55.36
C ALA A 228 8.37 -13.72 56.79
N TRP A 229 7.09 -13.48 56.97
CA TRP A 229 6.39 -13.84 58.20
C TRP A 229 4.96 -14.27 57.85
N ILE A 230 4.70 -15.56 58.01
CA ILE A 230 3.48 -16.19 58.57
C ILE A 230 3.67 -17.69 58.36
N SER A 231 4.14 -18.36 59.42
CA SER A 231 3.99 -19.79 59.62
C SER A 231 3.34 -19.95 60.99
N HIS A 232 2.05 -20.25 60.99
CA HIS A 232 1.33 -20.83 62.12
C HIS A 232 0.87 -22.22 61.71
#